data_AF-A0A950X9Q1-F1
#
_entry.id   AF-A0A950X9Q1-F1
#
_cell.length_a   1.000
_cell.length_b   1.000
_cell.length_c   1.000
_cell.angle_alpha   90.00
_cell.angle_beta   90.00
_cell.angle_gamma   90.00
#
_symmetry.space_group_name_H-M   'P 1'
#
loop_
_entity.id
_entity.type
_entity.pdbx_description
1 polymer ?
#
loop_
_entity_poly.entity_id
_entity_poly.type
_entity_poly.pdbx_seq_one_letter_code
_entity_poly.pdbx_strand_id
1 'polypeptide(L)'
;LSVAAGALNEEQKNIYMYAADNGPAISGWVNEGTWTPSAAFVPSIVSASPNPASGAAQNFVLDYADTGGSGALTSVAALFNSSLSSKNACYVYYVPQTNLLYLQNDNGQGATSITPGSGTLTNSQCTINGSSTTVVTSGNNLTLNLVVMASGSFKGPKSIYMYAGDSSSTNTGWVKEGMWTPSAPFVPSIVSASPDPAVGPSQNFMLEYSDTGGYAALTSVAVLFNSSLSSKNACYVYYVPQTNLLYLQNDNGQGATSITPGSGTLMNSKCTINRSSTSVVTSGNNLTLNLAVMGSLSFTGIQKIYMKAADDSGASSGWVDEGTWAP
;
A
#
# COMPACT_ATOMS: atom_id res chain seq x y z
N LEU A 1 24.98 -17.76 -42.21
CA LEU A 1 24.45 -16.42 -42.51
C LEU A 1 23.89 -15.83 -41.22
N SER A 2 24.41 -14.69 -40.77
CA SER A 2 23.74 -13.86 -39.76
C SER A 2 22.57 -13.14 -40.44
N VAL A 3 21.37 -13.22 -39.88
CA VAL A 3 20.26 -12.36 -40.31
C VAL A 3 19.92 -11.47 -39.13
N ALA A 4 20.11 -10.17 -39.34
CA ALA A 4 19.71 -9.12 -38.42
C ALA A 4 18.17 -9.08 -38.33
N ALA A 5 17.65 -8.97 -37.11
CA ALA A 5 16.24 -8.73 -36.86
C ALA A 5 15.90 -7.27 -37.23
N GLY A 6 15.55 -7.05 -38.49
CA GLY A 6 14.77 -5.90 -38.92
C GLY A 6 13.31 -6.29 -38.97
N ALA A 7 12.41 -5.37 -38.57
CA ALA A 7 10.96 -5.55 -38.67
C ALA A 7 10.59 -6.17 -40.03
N LEU A 8 9.85 -7.28 -40.00
CA LEU A 8 9.38 -7.92 -41.23
C LEU A 8 8.32 -7.00 -41.85
N ASN A 9 8.67 -6.33 -42.94
CA ASN A 9 7.75 -5.53 -43.73
C ASN A 9 6.58 -6.43 -44.19
N GLU A 10 5.34 -5.98 -44.01
CA GLU A 10 4.07 -6.66 -44.36
C GLU A 10 3.84 -6.84 -45.88
N GLU A 11 4.89 -6.97 -46.66
CA GLU A 11 4.78 -7.17 -48.10
C GLU A 11 4.43 -8.63 -48.41
N GLN A 12 3.33 -8.82 -49.15
CA GLN A 12 2.94 -10.09 -49.75
C GLN A 12 4.13 -10.70 -50.51
N LYS A 13 4.49 -11.94 -50.19
CA LYS A 13 5.57 -12.69 -50.82
C LYS A 13 4.99 -13.70 -51.81
N ASN A 14 5.71 -13.95 -52.90
CA ASN A 14 5.31 -14.91 -53.92
C ASN A 14 5.94 -16.28 -53.66
N ILE A 15 5.22 -17.34 -54.00
CA ILE A 15 5.69 -18.73 -53.98
C ILE A 15 6.03 -19.10 -55.42
N TYR A 16 7.32 -19.27 -55.72
CA TYR A 16 7.76 -19.72 -57.03
C TYR A 16 8.15 -21.20 -57.01
N MET A 17 7.63 -21.97 -57.97
CA MET A 17 7.96 -23.39 -58.14
C MET A 17 8.69 -23.59 -59.46
N TYR A 18 9.61 -24.56 -59.48
CA TYR A 18 10.41 -24.94 -60.64
C TYR A 18 10.48 -26.45 -60.73
N ALA A 19 10.21 -26.98 -61.93
CA ALA A 19 10.35 -28.39 -62.26
C ALA A 19 11.26 -28.56 -63.47
N ALA A 20 12.11 -29.59 -63.41
CA ALA A 20 12.90 -30.07 -64.53
C ALA A 20 12.90 -31.60 -64.49
N ASP A 21 12.97 -32.22 -65.67
CA ASP A 21 13.12 -33.67 -65.79
C ASP A 21 14.58 -34.04 -66.16
N ASN A 22 14.85 -35.31 -66.45
CA ASN A 22 16.18 -35.79 -66.83
C ASN A 22 16.59 -35.39 -68.28
N GLY A 23 15.72 -34.69 -69.01
CA GLY A 23 15.99 -34.12 -70.33
C GLY A 23 16.28 -32.62 -70.28
N PRO A 24 16.31 -31.92 -71.43
CA PRO A 24 16.55 -30.48 -71.48
C PRO A 24 15.32 -29.62 -71.13
N ALA A 25 14.18 -30.22 -70.79
CA ALA A 25 12.93 -29.51 -70.58
C ALA A 25 12.81 -28.98 -69.14
N ILE A 26 12.37 -27.72 -69.02
CA ILE A 26 12.20 -27.02 -67.74
C ILE A 26 10.87 -26.26 -67.74
N SER A 27 10.20 -26.15 -66.59
CA SER A 27 8.96 -25.36 -66.44
C SER A 27 9.21 -23.85 -66.43
N GLY A 28 10.44 -23.42 -66.17
CA GLY A 28 10.73 -22.07 -65.69
C GLY A 28 10.23 -21.86 -64.26
N TRP A 29 10.55 -20.71 -63.66
CA TRP A 29 9.98 -20.33 -62.36
C TRP A 29 8.54 -19.86 -62.56
N VAL A 30 7.58 -20.59 -61.99
CA VAL A 30 6.15 -20.27 -62.07
C VAL A 30 5.67 -19.77 -60.71
N ASN A 31 4.92 -18.67 -60.68
CA ASN A 31 4.28 -18.19 -59.45
C ASN A 31 3.02 -19.01 -59.19
N GLU A 32 3.04 -19.84 -58.15
CA GLU A 32 1.97 -20.76 -57.78
C GLU A 32 1.13 -20.24 -56.59
N GLY A 33 1.46 -19.05 -56.08
CA GLY A 33 0.67 -18.45 -55.01
C GLY A 33 1.39 -17.33 -54.29
N THR A 34 0.70 -16.81 -53.29
CA THR A 34 1.26 -15.79 -52.40
C THR A 34 1.10 -16.21 -50.95
N TRP A 35 2.01 -15.75 -50.11
CA TRP A 35 1.88 -15.84 -48.67
C TRP A 35 2.21 -14.47 -48.07
N THR A 36 1.45 -14.08 -47.06
CA THR A 36 1.72 -12.86 -46.31
C THR A 36 2.30 -13.29 -44.97
N PRO A 37 3.51 -12.87 -44.59
CA PRO A 37 4.00 -13.07 -43.24
C PRO A 37 3.05 -12.33 -42.27
N SER A 38 2.46 -13.03 -41.30
CA SER A 38 1.73 -12.34 -40.22
C SER A 38 2.71 -11.49 -39.43
N ALA A 39 2.36 -10.24 -39.14
CA ALA A 39 3.14 -9.40 -38.24
C ALA A 39 3.34 -10.15 -36.92
N ALA A 40 4.59 -10.25 -36.46
CA ALA A 40 4.86 -10.78 -35.14
C ALA A 40 4.16 -9.88 -34.12
N PHE A 41 3.44 -10.49 -33.20
CA PHE A 41 2.99 -9.80 -31.99
C PHE A 41 4.25 -9.38 -31.23
N VAL A 42 4.27 -8.12 -30.80
CA VAL A 42 5.42 -7.53 -30.10
C VAL A 42 4.91 -6.91 -28.82
N PRO A 43 5.16 -7.55 -27.66
CA PRO A 43 4.83 -6.98 -26.37
C PRO A 43 5.79 -5.84 -26.04
N SER A 44 5.31 -4.88 -25.25
CA SER A 44 6.05 -3.72 -24.77
C SER A 44 5.60 -3.33 -23.36
N ILE A 45 6.50 -2.73 -22.61
CA ILE A 45 6.19 -2.06 -21.35
C ILE A 45 5.92 -0.60 -21.64
N VAL A 46 4.80 -0.07 -21.15
CA VAL A 46 4.37 1.31 -21.42
C VAL A 46 4.72 2.22 -20.26
N SER A 47 4.31 1.87 -19.04
CA SER A 47 4.57 2.70 -17.86
C SER A 47 4.33 1.96 -16.54
N ALA A 48 4.98 2.48 -15.49
CA ALA A 48 4.64 2.23 -14.09
C ALA A 48 4.37 3.57 -13.38
N SER A 49 3.24 3.67 -12.67
CA SER A 49 2.88 4.84 -11.86
C SER A 49 2.30 4.41 -10.51
N PRO A 50 2.57 5.11 -9.39
CA PRO A 50 3.49 6.24 -9.28
C PRO A 50 4.96 5.82 -9.43
N ASN A 51 5.78 6.72 -9.98
CA ASN A 51 7.23 6.56 -10.09
C ASN A 51 7.92 7.95 -10.00
N PRO A 52 8.69 8.23 -8.92
CA PRO A 52 8.96 7.36 -7.79
C PRO A 52 7.73 7.15 -6.89
N ALA A 53 7.68 6.01 -6.21
CA ALA A 53 6.70 5.70 -5.18
C ALA A 53 7.35 5.60 -3.79
N SER A 54 6.59 5.89 -2.72
CA SER A 54 7.06 5.82 -1.33
C SER A 54 5.97 5.33 -0.39
N GLY A 55 6.32 4.89 0.82
CA GLY A 55 5.32 4.45 1.81
C GLY A 55 4.98 2.96 1.70
N ALA A 56 4.36 2.43 2.74
CA ALA A 56 4.14 0.99 2.90
C ALA A 56 3.06 0.44 1.98
N ALA A 57 2.03 1.21 1.63
CA ALA A 57 0.95 0.80 0.75
C ALA A 57 0.90 1.66 -0.51
N GLN A 58 0.69 1.03 -1.66
CA GLN A 58 0.59 1.71 -2.95
C GLN A 58 -0.38 1.01 -3.91
N ASN A 59 -1.04 1.81 -4.75
CA ASN A 59 -1.78 1.33 -5.90
C ASN A 59 -0.95 1.63 -7.16
N PHE A 60 -0.31 0.60 -7.71
CA PHE A 60 0.49 0.73 -8.92
C PHE A 60 -0.38 0.55 -10.15
N VAL A 61 -0.39 1.55 -11.02
CA VAL A 61 -0.93 1.44 -12.39
C VAL A 61 0.21 0.98 -13.29
N LEU A 62 0.09 -0.25 -13.79
CA LEU A 62 1.10 -0.93 -14.58
C LEU A 62 0.55 -1.19 -15.98
N ASP A 63 1.13 -0.51 -16.98
CA ASP A 63 0.64 -0.54 -18.36
C ASP A 63 1.56 -1.37 -19.25
N TYR A 64 0.94 -2.30 -19.96
CA TYR A 64 1.55 -3.20 -20.93
C TYR A 64 0.83 -3.01 -22.26
N ALA A 65 1.52 -3.24 -23.38
CA ALA A 65 0.90 -3.22 -24.70
C ALA A 65 1.45 -4.32 -25.60
N ASP A 66 0.65 -4.74 -26.57
CA ASP A 66 1.04 -5.68 -27.62
C ASP A 66 0.48 -5.23 -28.97
N THR A 67 1.30 -5.27 -30.02
CA THR A 67 0.88 -4.90 -31.39
C THR A 67 -0.21 -5.81 -31.95
N GLY A 68 -0.34 -7.03 -31.45
CA GLY A 68 -1.42 -7.99 -31.73
C GLY A 68 -2.71 -7.75 -30.93
N GLY A 69 -2.75 -6.71 -30.11
CA GLY A 69 -3.87 -6.44 -29.20
C GLY A 69 -3.64 -6.97 -27.79
N SER A 70 -4.34 -6.43 -26.79
CA SER A 70 -4.16 -6.86 -25.39
C SER A 70 -4.46 -8.35 -25.14
N GLY A 71 -5.25 -8.97 -26.00
CA GLY A 71 -5.55 -10.41 -25.97
C GLY A 71 -4.39 -11.30 -26.43
N ALA A 72 -3.37 -10.74 -27.10
CA ALA A 72 -2.17 -11.47 -27.46
C ALA A 72 -1.23 -11.70 -26.28
N LEU A 73 -1.33 -10.87 -25.22
CA LEU A 73 -0.55 -11.01 -23.99
C LEU A 73 -0.92 -12.30 -23.25
N THR A 74 0.08 -13.13 -22.97
CA THR A 74 -0.09 -14.41 -22.26
C THR A 74 0.35 -14.32 -20.81
N SER A 75 1.26 -13.40 -20.50
CA SER A 75 1.68 -13.10 -19.13
C SER A 75 2.18 -11.67 -19.02
N VAL A 76 1.77 -10.98 -17.96
CA VAL A 76 2.36 -9.69 -17.55
C VAL A 76 2.79 -9.78 -16.10
N ALA A 77 3.88 -9.11 -15.73
CA ALA A 77 4.52 -9.32 -14.45
C ALA A 77 5.14 -8.04 -13.90
N ALA A 78 5.13 -7.94 -12.57
CA ALA A 78 5.76 -6.88 -11.80
C ALA A 78 6.58 -7.49 -10.66
N LEU A 79 7.85 -7.10 -10.58
CA LEU A 79 8.78 -7.55 -9.56
C LEU A 79 9.32 -6.33 -8.83
N PHE A 80 8.98 -6.22 -7.54
CA PHE A 80 9.55 -5.24 -6.64
C PHE A 80 10.66 -5.92 -5.85
N ASN A 81 11.90 -5.51 -6.08
CA ASN A 81 13.05 -5.96 -5.30
C ASN A 81 14.26 -5.00 -5.48
N SER A 82 15.27 -5.12 -4.63
CA SER A 82 16.51 -4.35 -4.71
C SER A 82 17.36 -4.71 -5.93
N SER A 83 17.21 -5.93 -6.45
CA SER A 83 17.86 -6.46 -7.65
C SER A 83 16.86 -7.30 -8.44
N LEU A 84 17.16 -7.63 -9.71
CA LEU A 84 16.29 -8.49 -10.50
C LEU A 84 16.38 -9.95 -10.02
N SER A 85 15.61 -10.29 -8.98
CA SER A 85 15.55 -11.62 -8.37
C SER A 85 14.16 -11.88 -7.79
N SER A 86 13.63 -13.09 -8.04
CA SER A 86 12.35 -13.54 -7.48
C SER A 86 12.46 -14.04 -6.02
N LYS A 87 13.68 -14.22 -5.50
CA LYS A 87 13.88 -14.61 -4.09
C LYS A 87 13.67 -13.40 -3.18
N ASN A 88 12.95 -13.61 -2.09
CA ASN A 88 12.62 -12.58 -1.11
C ASN A 88 12.11 -11.29 -1.77
N ALA A 89 11.19 -11.43 -2.72
CA ALA A 89 10.65 -10.36 -3.54
C ALA A 89 9.14 -10.27 -3.41
N CYS A 90 8.59 -9.08 -3.67
CA CYS A 90 7.19 -8.98 -4.04
C CYS A 90 7.11 -9.18 -5.56
N TYR A 91 6.99 -10.44 -6.00
CA TYR A 91 6.89 -10.79 -7.42
C TYR A 91 5.47 -11.27 -7.73
N VAL A 92 4.77 -10.48 -8.55
CA VAL A 92 3.41 -10.74 -8.99
C VAL A 92 3.40 -10.95 -10.50
N TYR A 93 2.63 -11.93 -10.97
CA TYR A 93 2.35 -12.07 -12.39
C TYR A 93 0.87 -12.38 -12.63
N TYR A 94 0.34 -11.84 -13.72
CA TYR A 94 -1.03 -12.03 -14.16
C TYR A 94 -1.03 -12.83 -15.46
N VAL A 95 -1.96 -13.79 -15.55
CA VAL A 95 -2.18 -14.62 -16.74
C VAL A 95 -3.55 -14.27 -17.31
N PRO A 96 -3.63 -13.49 -18.41
CA PRO A 96 -4.91 -13.03 -18.96
C PRO A 96 -5.86 -14.16 -19.35
N GLN A 97 -5.33 -15.27 -19.87
CA GLN A 97 -6.14 -16.41 -20.34
C GLN A 97 -6.96 -17.06 -19.22
N THR A 98 -6.41 -17.16 -18.01
CA THR A 98 -7.08 -17.77 -16.85
C THR A 98 -7.67 -16.73 -15.89
N ASN A 99 -7.41 -15.44 -16.12
CA ASN A 99 -7.76 -14.35 -15.21
C ASN A 99 -7.27 -14.61 -13.77
N LEU A 100 -6.04 -15.09 -13.65
CA LEU A 100 -5.40 -15.38 -12.37
C LEU A 100 -4.19 -14.47 -12.16
N LEU A 101 -4.17 -13.86 -10.98
CA LEU A 101 -3.05 -13.11 -10.44
C LEU A 101 -2.32 -14.00 -9.44
N TYR A 102 -1.02 -14.11 -9.58
CA TYR A 102 -0.16 -14.97 -8.78
C TYR A 102 0.83 -14.14 -7.98
N LEU A 103 1.11 -14.54 -6.75
CA LEU A 103 2.20 -14.02 -5.93
C LEU A 103 3.19 -15.14 -5.66
N GLN A 104 4.46 -14.89 -5.98
CA GLN A 104 5.55 -15.83 -5.76
C GLN A 104 5.84 -15.99 -4.24
N ASN A 105 6.16 -17.21 -3.83
CA ASN A 105 6.64 -17.49 -2.48
C ASN A 105 8.10 -17.02 -2.26
N ASP A 106 8.54 -17.00 -1.00
CA ASP A 106 9.82 -16.40 -0.59
C ASP A 106 11.05 -17.04 -1.28
N ASN A 107 11.00 -18.35 -1.59
CA ASN A 107 12.10 -19.06 -2.24
C ASN A 107 12.11 -18.92 -3.78
N GLY A 108 11.09 -18.28 -4.35
CA GLY A 108 10.98 -18.01 -5.77
C GLY A 108 10.63 -19.24 -6.63
N GLN A 109 10.19 -20.36 -6.03
CA GLN A 109 9.94 -21.63 -6.74
C GLN A 109 8.46 -22.00 -6.87
N GLY A 110 7.57 -21.30 -6.18
CA GLY A 110 6.13 -21.53 -6.26
C GLY A 110 5.33 -20.24 -6.14
N ALA A 111 4.04 -20.30 -6.45
CA ALA A 111 3.15 -19.15 -6.35
C ALA A 111 1.73 -19.58 -5.92
N THR A 112 1.02 -18.65 -5.30
CA THR A 112 -0.40 -18.78 -4.95
C THR A 112 -1.21 -17.79 -5.77
N SER A 113 -2.43 -18.14 -6.17
CA SER A 113 -3.25 -17.31 -7.06
C SER A 113 -4.61 -16.92 -6.49
N ILE A 114 -5.11 -15.80 -6.99
CA ILE A 114 -6.49 -15.31 -6.84
C ILE A 114 -6.99 -14.77 -8.19
N THR A 115 -8.29 -14.56 -8.29
CA THR A 115 -8.88 -13.73 -9.36
C THR A 115 -8.91 -12.26 -8.89
N PRO A 116 -8.39 -11.29 -9.69
CA PRO A 116 -8.53 -9.86 -9.39
C PRO A 116 -9.98 -9.47 -9.06
N GLY A 117 -10.16 -8.57 -8.10
CA GLY A 117 -11.46 -8.24 -7.50
C GLY A 117 -11.86 -9.12 -6.32
N SER A 118 -11.01 -10.07 -5.89
CA SER A 118 -11.30 -10.94 -4.74
C SER A 118 -10.06 -11.33 -3.93
N GLY A 119 -10.26 -11.59 -2.63
CA GLY A 119 -9.26 -12.24 -1.79
C GLY A 119 -8.00 -11.42 -1.52
N THR A 120 -6.96 -12.11 -1.07
CA THR A 120 -5.68 -11.51 -0.69
C THR A 120 -4.56 -12.53 -0.93
N LEU A 121 -3.41 -12.07 -1.41
CA LEU A 121 -2.19 -12.87 -1.51
C LEU A 121 -1.15 -12.28 -0.57
N THR A 122 -0.40 -13.11 0.16
CA THR A 122 0.66 -12.64 1.06
C THR A 122 1.88 -13.55 0.98
N ASN A 123 3.06 -12.94 1.01
CA ASN A 123 4.34 -13.60 1.31
C ASN A 123 5.09 -12.77 2.38
N SER A 124 6.35 -13.10 2.69
CA SER A 124 7.09 -12.40 3.74
C SER A 124 7.48 -10.95 3.38
N GLN A 125 7.30 -10.53 2.12
CA GLN A 125 7.66 -9.20 1.62
C GLN A 125 6.47 -8.29 1.36
N CYS A 126 5.34 -8.82 0.93
CA CYS A 126 4.18 -8.02 0.62
C CYS A 126 2.85 -8.78 0.71
N THR A 127 1.80 -7.98 0.80
CA THR A 127 0.41 -8.39 0.67
C THR A 127 -0.22 -7.69 -0.53
N ILE A 128 -0.92 -8.44 -1.37
CA ILE A 128 -1.71 -7.93 -2.49
C ILE A 128 -3.17 -7.92 -2.07
N ASN A 129 -3.79 -6.73 -2.05
CA ASN A 129 -5.22 -6.60 -1.87
C ASN A 129 -5.92 -6.94 -3.20
N GLY A 130 -6.32 -8.21 -3.32
CA GLY A 130 -7.00 -8.74 -4.48
C GLY A 130 -8.33 -8.07 -4.76
N SER A 131 -9.11 -7.78 -3.71
CA SER A 131 -10.41 -7.12 -3.80
C SER A 131 -10.36 -5.71 -4.40
N SER A 132 -9.25 -4.99 -4.23
CA SER A 132 -9.04 -3.66 -4.83
C SER A 132 -8.17 -3.68 -6.10
N THR A 133 -7.57 -4.83 -6.43
CA THR A 133 -6.78 -4.99 -7.65
C THR A 133 -7.69 -5.25 -8.85
N THR A 134 -7.45 -4.54 -9.96
CA THR A 134 -8.26 -4.65 -11.19
C THR A 134 -7.39 -4.76 -12.44
N VAL A 135 -7.95 -5.36 -13.48
CA VAL A 135 -7.34 -5.43 -14.82
C VAL A 135 -8.30 -4.79 -15.81
N VAL A 136 -7.79 -3.89 -16.64
CA VAL A 136 -8.54 -3.21 -17.71
C VAL A 136 -7.80 -3.42 -19.02
N THR A 137 -8.53 -3.74 -20.08
CA THR A 137 -7.98 -3.86 -21.43
C THR A 137 -8.62 -2.85 -22.37
N SER A 138 -7.84 -2.27 -23.28
CA SER A 138 -8.33 -1.34 -24.30
C SER A 138 -7.41 -1.35 -25.52
N GLY A 139 -7.94 -1.82 -26.66
CA GLY A 139 -7.17 -1.98 -27.89
C GLY A 139 -5.92 -2.85 -27.69
N ASN A 140 -4.76 -2.22 -27.77
CA ASN A 140 -3.46 -2.89 -27.61
C ASN A 140 -3.00 -2.99 -26.16
N ASN A 141 -3.67 -2.30 -25.23
CA ASN A 141 -3.15 -2.09 -23.89
C ASN A 141 -3.86 -2.96 -22.85
N LEU A 142 -3.09 -3.43 -21.88
CA LEU A 142 -3.54 -4.03 -20.64
C LEU A 142 -3.00 -3.20 -19.48
N THR A 143 -3.91 -2.67 -18.66
CA THR A 143 -3.59 -1.93 -17.44
C THR A 143 -3.91 -2.81 -16.23
N LEU A 144 -2.90 -3.10 -15.41
CA LEU A 144 -3.04 -3.77 -14.13
C LEU A 144 -2.94 -2.72 -13.00
N ASN A 145 -4.06 -2.46 -12.31
CA ASN A 145 -4.09 -1.64 -11.11
C ASN A 145 -3.82 -2.53 -9.90
N LEU A 146 -2.56 -2.65 -9.51
CA LEU A 146 -2.07 -3.57 -8.48
C LEU A 146 -1.99 -2.87 -7.12
N VAL A 147 -2.81 -3.32 -6.16
CA VAL A 147 -2.80 -2.77 -4.80
C VAL A 147 -1.88 -3.60 -3.90
N VAL A 148 -0.75 -3.02 -3.54
CA VAL A 148 0.36 -3.67 -2.81
C VAL A 148 0.56 -3.01 -1.46
N MET A 149 0.78 -3.82 -0.43
CA MET A 149 1.25 -3.40 0.89
C MET A 149 2.54 -4.14 1.23
N ALA A 150 3.63 -3.41 1.47
CA ALA A 150 4.90 -3.96 1.94
C ALA A 150 4.77 -4.47 3.38
N SER A 151 5.44 -5.58 3.68
CA SER A 151 5.64 -6.02 5.06
C SER A 151 6.63 -5.10 5.78
N GLY A 152 6.62 -5.11 7.13
CA GLY A 152 7.53 -4.28 7.94
C GLY A 152 9.02 -4.53 7.72
N SER A 153 9.40 -5.72 7.25
CA SER A 153 10.78 -6.06 6.91
C SER A 153 11.16 -5.65 5.48
N PHE A 154 10.19 -5.47 4.58
CA PHE A 154 10.41 -5.16 3.18
C PHE A 154 10.51 -3.65 2.93
N LYS A 155 11.54 -3.03 3.52
CA LYS A 155 11.74 -1.57 3.52
C LYS A 155 12.92 -1.10 2.67
N GLY A 156 12.98 0.20 2.41
CA GLY A 156 14.03 0.85 1.63
C GLY A 156 13.89 0.64 0.12
N PRO A 157 14.79 1.20 -0.70
CA PRO A 157 14.61 1.25 -2.15
C PRO A 157 14.43 -0.13 -2.79
N LYS A 158 13.42 -0.25 -3.66
CA LYS A 158 13.09 -1.38 -4.52
C LYS A 158 12.94 -0.84 -5.94
N SER A 159 13.54 -1.52 -6.90
CA SER A 159 13.25 -1.25 -8.30
C SER A 159 11.93 -1.93 -8.68
N ILE A 160 11.17 -1.28 -9.56
CA ILE A 160 9.98 -1.84 -10.20
C ILE A 160 10.44 -2.42 -11.53
N TYR A 161 10.53 -3.73 -11.62
CA TYR A 161 10.80 -4.43 -12.88
C TYR A 161 9.50 -4.96 -13.45
N MET A 162 9.31 -4.80 -14.76
CA MET A 162 8.12 -5.24 -15.48
C MET A 162 8.51 -6.20 -16.60
N TYR A 163 7.60 -7.11 -16.92
CA TYR A 163 7.76 -8.09 -17.99
C TYR A 163 6.42 -8.32 -18.69
N ALA A 164 6.46 -8.47 -20.01
CA ALA A 164 5.33 -8.92 -20.81
C ALA A 164 5.78 -10.02 -21.78
N GLY A 165 4.97 -11.08 -21.88
CA GLY A 165 5.10 -12.13 -22.88
C GLY A 165 3.79 -12.29 -23.64
N ASP A 166 3.89 -12.78 -24.87
CA ASP A 166 2.77 -12.89 -25.79
C ASP A 166 2.55 -14.33 -26.27
N SER A 167 1.54 -14.51 -27.13
CA SER A 167 1.19 -15.78 -27.73
C SER A 167 2.08 -16.20 -28.91
N SER A 168 2.94 -15.29 -29.40
CA SER A 168 3.93 -15.56 -30.44
C SER A 168 5.27 -16.06 -29.87
N SER A 169 5.32 -16.32 -28.55
CA SER A 169 6.51 -16.71 -27.80
C SER A 169 7.59 -15.62 -27.76
N THR A 170 7.22 -14.37 -27.99
CA THR A 170 8.09 -13.21 -27.78
C THR A 170 7.84 -12.60 -26.39
N ASN A 171 8.82 -11.84 -25.91
CA ASN A 171 8.72 -11.13 -24.64
C ASN A 171 9.62 -9.90 -24.61
N THR A 172 9.34 -9.00 -23.67
CA THR A 172 10.10 -7.75 -23.46
C THR A 172 11.46 -7.97 -22.79
N GLY A 173 11.71 -9.15 -22.23
CA GLY A 173 12.63 -9.29 -21.11
C GLY A 173 12.15 -8.48 -19.89
N TRP A 174 12.98 -8.45 -18.83
CA TRP A 174 12.70 -7.63 -17.66
C TRP A 174 13.16 -6.19 -17.88
N VAL A 175 12.24 -5.25 -17.80
CA VAL A 175 12.50 -3.82 -17.96
C VAL A 175 12.37 -3.13 -16.61
N LYS A 176 13.35 -2.31 -16.22
CA LYS A 176 13.28 -1.51 -14.99
C LYS A 176 12.57 -0.19 -15.30
N GLU A 177 11.31 -0.09 -14.91
CA GLU A 177 10.49 1.10 -15.17
C GLU A 177 10.55 2.14 -14.06
N GLY A 178 10.84 1.73 -12.82
CA GLY A 178 10.74 2.68 -11.71
C GLY A 178 11.38 2.27 -10.40
N MET A 179 11.06 3.07 -9.38
CA MET A 179 11.51 2.85 -8.01
C MET A 179 10.36 3.03 -7.02
N TRP A 180 10.25 2.10 -6.08
CA TRP A 180 9.41 2.20 -4.90
C TRP A 180 10.30 2.14 -3.65
N THR A 181 10.10 3.06 -2.71
CA THR A 181 10.77 3.03 -1.41
C THR A 181 9.75 2.68 -0.33
N PRO A 182 9.42 1.38 -0.14
CA PRO A 182 8.54 0.98 0.94
C PRO A 182 9.13 1.35 2.30
N SER A 183 8.28 1.87 3.16
CA SER A 183 8.53 2.03 4.58
C SER A 183 7.90 0.87 5.34
N ALA A 184 8.23 0.71 6.62
CA ALA A 184 7.42 -0.14 7.48
C ALA A 184 5.95 0.36 7.43
N PRO A 185 4.96 -0.54 7.57
CA PRO A 185 3.59 -0.13 7.85
C PRO A 185 3.62 0.87 9.00
N PHE A 186 2.81 1.92 8.86
CA PHE A 186 2.55 2.83 9.96
C PHE A 186 1.80 2.01 11.02
N VAL A 187 2.39 1.95 12.21
CA VAL A 187 1.86 1.19 13.34
C VAL A 187 1.88 2.13 14.52
N PRO A 188 0.71 2.68 14.87
CA PRO A 188 0.59 3.49 16.06
C PRO A 188 0.71 2.61 17.31
N SER A 189 1.46 3.07 18.31
CA SER A 189 1.64 2.41 19.60
C SER A 189 1.54 3.40 20.76
N ILE A 190 1.19 2.89 21.93
CA ILE A 190 1.26 3.63 23.19
C ILE A 190 2.64 3.40 23.80
N VAL A 191 3.29 4.48 24.27
CA VAL A 191 4.63 4.40 24.86
C VAL A 191 4.56 4.48 26.38
N SER A 192 3.84 5.48 26.92
CA SER A 192 3.67 5.62 28.37
C SER A 192 2.60 6.64 28.76
N ALA A 193 2.10 6.51 29.99
CA ALA A 193 1.45 7.58 30.74
C ALA A 193 2.25 7.90 32.02
N SER A 194 2.44 9.18 32.31
CA SER A 194 3.09 9.62 33.55
C SER A 194 2.41 10.89 34.09
N PRO A 195 2.24 11.04 35.42
CA PRO A 195 2.58 10.09 36.47
C PRO A 195 1.64 8.87 36.49
N ASP A 196 2.18 7.70 36.85
CA ASP A 196 1.41 6.50 37.22
C ASP A 196 2.07 5.83 38.45
N PRO A 197 1.35 5.63 39.57
CA PRO A 197 0.00 6.12 39.83
C PRO A 197 -0.04 7.65 40.02
N ALA A 198 -1.12 8.27 39.57
CA ALA A 198 -1.40 9.69 39.81
C ALA A 198 -2.40 9.88 40.97
N VAL A 199 -2.20 10.91 41.79
CA VAL A 199 -3.07 11.19 42.96
C VAL A 199 -3.36 12.68 43.08
N GLY A 200 -4.60 13.03 43.39
CA GLY A 200 -5.07 14.39 43.62
C GLY A 200 -5.84 14.98 42.44
N PRO A 201 -6.58 16.08 42.68
CA PRO A 201 -7.65 16.52 41.78
C PRO A 201 -7.14 17.20 40.52
N SER A 202 -5.88 17.63 40.48
CA SER A 202 -5.26 18.24 39.31
C SER A 202 -3.92 17.59 39.00
N GLN A 203 -3.74 17.24 37.72
CA GLN A 203 -2.54 16.57 37.23
C GLN A 203 -2.16 17.08 35.85
N ASN A 204 -0.86 17.02 35.56
CA ASN A 204 -0.34 17.25 34.22
C ASN A 204 0.23 15.93 33.70
N PHE A 205 -0.54 15.23 32.88
CA PHE A 205 -0.14 13.93 32.35
C PHE A 205 0.78 14.11 31.14
N MET A 206 1.94 13.48 31.15
CA MET A 206 2.75 13.25 29.95
C MET A 206 2.29 11.94 29.31
N LEU A 207 1.60 12.06 28.18
CA LEU A 207 1.02 10.95 27.45
C LEU A 207 1.80 10.77 26.15
N GLU A 208 2.55 9.68 26.04
CA GLU A 208 3.44 9.45 24.90
C GLU A 208 2.89 8.38 23.95
N TYR A 209 2.83 8.76 22.67
CA TYR A 209 2.38 7.95 21.56
C TYR A 209 3.53 7.86 20.54
N SER A 210 3.60 6.77 19.79
CA SER A 210 4.57 6.61 18.71
C SER A 210 3.90 6.06 17.47
N ASP A 211 4.44 6.40 16.30
CA ASP A 211 4.11 5.73 15.04
C ASP A 211 5.39 5.43 14.26
N THR A 212 5.54 4.21 13.75
CA THR A 212 6.68 3.81 12.90
C THR A 212 6.78 4.62 11.60
N GLY A 213 5.70 5.29 11.19
CA GLY A 213 5.63 6.27 10.10
C GLY A 213 6.09 7.67 10.43
N GLY A 214 6.45 7.94 11.69
CA GLY A 214 6.66 9.30 12.18
C GLY A 214 5.40 9.86 12.83
N TYR A 215 5.55 10.81 13.75
CA TYR A 215 4.41 11.39 14.48
C TYR A 215 3.33 12.00 13.54
N ALA A 216 3.72 12.42 12.33
CA ALA A 216 2.83 13.04 11.36
C ALA A 216 1.83 12.05 10.73
N ALA A 217 2.11 10.75 10.78
CA ALA A 217 1.19 9.70 10.34
C ALA A 217 0.00 9.52 11.31
N LEU A 218 0.15 9.91 12.59
CA LEU A 218 -0.93 9.82 13.58
C LEU A 218 -2.10 10.73 13.20
N THR A 219 -3.28 10.16 12.99
CA THR A 219 -4.52 10.89 12.71
C THR A 219 -5.30 11.24 13.98
N SER A 220 -5.15 10.44 15.03
CA SER A 220 -5.68 10.77 16.35
C SER A 220 -4.92 10.06 17.46
N VAL A 221 -4.77 10.75 18.59
CA VAL A 221 -4.31 10.16 19.84
C VAL A 221 -5.31 10.49 20.94
N ALA A 222 -5.57 9.54 21.83
CA ALA A 222 -6.67 9.59 22.79
C ALA A 222 -6.23 9.12 24.17
N VAL A 223 -6.87 9.69 25.19
CA VAL A 223 -6.80 9.23 26.57
C VAL A 223 -8.20 9.25 27.18
N LEU A 224 -8.54 8.19 27.90
CA LEU A 224 -9.80 8.01 28.59
C LEU A 224 -9.51 7.69 30.05
N PHE A 225 -9.89 8.61 30.93
CA PHE A 225 -9.92 8.37 32.37
C PHE A 225 -11.32 7.93 32.76
N ASN A 226 -11.45 6.69 33.20
CA ASN A 226 -12.69 6.13 33.75
C ASN A 226 -12.42 4.82 34.50
N SER A 227 -13.36 4.34 35.29
CA SER A 227 -13.25 3.06 36.00
C SER A 227 -13.31 1.82 35.08
N SER A 228 -13.80 2.01 33.85
CA SER A 228 -13.90 0.98 32.81
C SER A 228 -13.71 1.60 31.43
N LEU A 229 -13.44 0.79 30.41
CA LEU A 229 -13.27 1.27 29.04
C LEU A 229 -14.63 1.69 28.42
N SER A 230 -15.13 2.86 28.82
CA SER A 230 -16.41 3.43 28.42
C SER A 230 -16.30 4.94 28.30
N SER A 231 -16.77 5.48 27.19
CA SER A 231 -16.85 6.93 26.94
C SER A 231 -17.94 7.64 27.75
N LYS A 232 -18.94 6.90 28.25
CA LYS A 232 -20.03 7.47 29.03
C LYS A 232 -19.52 7.87 30.41
N ASN A 233 -19.90 9.08 30.84
CA ASN A 233 -19.54 9.61 32.15
C ASN A 233 -18.02 9.55 32.42
N ALA A 234 -17.20 9.82 31.40
CA ALA A 234 -15.75 9.74 31.45
C ALA A 234 -15.08 11.10 31.24
N CYS A 235 -13.80 11.19 31.57
CA CYS A 235 -12.93 12.21 31.01
C CYS A 235 -12.21 11.62 29.79
N TYR A 236 -12.85 11.71 28.62
CA TYR A 236 -12.27 11.25 27.35
C TYR A 236 -11.84 12.45 26.50
N VAL A 237 -10.53 12.57 26.33
CA VAL A 237 -9.87 13.56 25.49
C VAL A 237 -9.25 12.88 24.27
N TYR A 238 -9.37 13.49 23.10
CA TYR A 238 -8.56 13.12 21.94
C TYR A 238 -8.00 14.35 21.24
N TYR A 239 -6.82 14.18 20.67
CA TYR A 239 -6.08 15.19 19.91
C TYR A 239 -5.96 14.73 18.46
N VAL A 240 -6.18 15.66 17.53
CA VAL A 240 -6.02 15.44 16.09
C VAL A 240 -4.83 16.28 15.61
N PRO A 241 -3.68 15.66 15.30
CA PRO A 241 -2.46 16.38 14.94
C PRO A 241 -2.61 17.28 13.70
N GLN A 242 -3.37 16.84 12.70
CA GLN A 242 -3.53 17.54 11.42
C GLN A 242 -4.24 18.88 11.56
N THR A 243 -5.22 18.96 12.46
CA THR A 243 -5.99 20.19 12.71
C THR A 243 -5.50 20.95 13.94
N ASN A 244 -4.57 20.36 14.70
CA ASN A 244 -4.13 20.84 16.01
C ASN A 244 -5.33 21.16 16.92
N LEU A 245 -6.32 20.27 16.94
CA LEU A 245 -7.50 20.42 17.78
C LEU A 245 -7.51 19.35 18.87
N LEU A 246 -7.85 19.81 20.07
CA LEU A 246 -8.10 18.97 21.23
C LEU A 246 -9.60 18.94 21.48
N TYR A 247 -10.13 17.74 21.67
CA TYR A 247 -11.54 17.46 21.86
C TYR A 247 -11.77 16.84 23.22
N LEU A 248 -12.83 17.28 23.90
CA LEU A 248 -13.35 16.63 25.11
C LEU A 248 -14.74 16.09 24.81
N GLN A 249 -14.96 14.81 25.13
CA GLN A 249 -16.24 14.18 24.91
C GLN A 249 -17.28 14.61 25.96
N ASN A 250 -18.53 14.74 25.53
CA ASN A 250 -19.66 15.02 26.41
C ASN A 250 -20.04 13.80 27.26
N ASP A 251 -20.89 14.01 28.27
CA ASP A 251 -21.20 12.98 29.27
C ASP A 251 -21.91 11.74 28.69
N ASN A 252 -22.66 11.90 27.60
CA ASN A 252 -23.35 10.79 26.94
C ASN A 252 -22.46 9.96 25.98
N GLY A 253 -21.22 10.42 25.74
CA GLY A 253 -20.25 9.75 24.89
C GLY A 253 -20.57 9.80 23.38
N GLN A 254 -21.48 10.68 22.94
CA GLN A 254 -21.93 10.77 21.54
C GLN A 254 -21.50 12.06 20.82
N GLY A 255 -20.97 13.05 21.54
CA GLY A 255 -20.51 14.31 20.97
C GLY A 255 -19.25 14.81 21.65
N ALA A 256 -18.52 15.71 20.99
CA ALA A 256 -17.32 16.30 21.57
C ALA A 256 -17.27 17.80 21.27
N THR A 257 -16.71 18.56 22.21
CA THR A 257 -16.42 19.99 22.05
C THR A 257 -14.94 20.15 21.76
N SER A 258 -14.60 20.95 20.75
CA SER A 258 -13.23 21.13 20.27
C SER A 258 -12.73 22.56 20.44
N ILE A 259 -11.42 22.72 20.61
CA ILE A 259 -10.74 24.01 20.56
C ILE A 259 -9.22 23.80 20.30
N THR A 260 -8.50 24.84 19.88
CA THR A 260 -7.05 24.83 19.57
C THR A 260 -6.18 25.00 20.83
N PRO A 261 -5.10 24.21 21.06
CA PRO A 261 -4.25 24.31 22.26
C PRO A 261 -3.66 25.71 22.46
N GLY A 262 -3.56 26.17 23.71
CA GLY A 262 -3.01 27.50 24.05
C GLY A 262 -3.87 28.33 25.00
N SER A 263 -5.16 28.56 24.71
CA SER A 263 -6.04 29.40 25.57
C SER A 263 -7.45 28.83 25.74
N GLY A 264 -8.03 29.00 26.93
CA GLY A 264 -9.40 28.58 27.27
C GLY A 264 -9.48 27.30 28.10
N THR A 265 -10.70 26.81 28.32
CA THR A 265 -10.99 25.58 29.08
C THR A 265 -11.99 24.72 28.32
N LEU A 266 -11.78 23.40 28.33
CA LEU A 266 -12.80 22.42 27.95
C LEU A 266 -13.31 21.75 29.22
N MET A 267 -14.62 21.55 29.36
CA MET A 267 -15.16 20.86 30.53
C MET A 267 -16.38 20.01 30.21
N ASN A 268 -16.54 18.92 30.95
CA ASN A 268 -17.76 18.13 31.07
C ASN A 268 -18.06 17.88 32.56
N SER A 269 -18.99 16.99 32.90
CA SER A 269 -19.32 16.73 34.32
C SER A 269 -18.19 16.08 35.11
N LYS A 270 -17.17 15.50 34.44
CA LYS A 270 -16.10 14.69 35.04
C LYS A 270 -14.77 15.37 35.13
N CYS A 271 -14.42 16.20 34.16
CA CYS A 271 -13.14 16.88 34.18
C CYS A 271 -13.17 18.23 33.46
N THR A 272 -12.18 19.04 33.80
CA THR A 272 -11.82 20.27 33.11
C THR A 272 -10.40 20.14 32.57
N ILE A 273 -10.20 20.53 31.31
CA ILE A 273 -8.90 20.59 30.66
C ILE A 273 -8.42 22.04 30.65
N ASN A 274 -7.28 22.30 31.28
CA ASN A 274 -6.66 23.62 31.26
C ASN A 274 -5.75 23.74 30.04
N ARG A 275 -6.18 24.51 29.04
CA ARG A 275 -5.45 24.61 27.77
C ARG A 275 -4.17 25.43 27.85
N SER A 276 -4.09 26.38 28.78
CA SER A 276 -2.88 27.20 28.96
C SER A 276 -1.69 26.40 29.45
N SER A 277 -1.95 25.24 30.05
CA SER A 277 -0.96 24.30 30.55
C SER A 277 -0.90 23.00 29.73
N THR A 278 -1.69 22.90 28.65
CA THR A 278 -1.69 21.74 27.75
C THR A 278 -0.82 22.04 26.53
N SER A 279 0.10 21.13 26.20
CA SER A 279 1.01 21.30 25.06
C SER A 279 1.26 19.97 24.35
N VAL A 280 1.71 20.06 23.10
CA VAL A 280 2.13 18.91 22.30
C VAL A 280 3.58 19.10 21.91
N VAL A 281 4.39 18.08 22.13
CA VAL A 281 5.80 18.02 21.73
C VAL A 281 5.97 16.83 20.79
N THR A 282 6.68 17.02 19.68
CA THR A 282 6.90 15.96 18.68
C THR A 282 8.39 15.77 18.43
N SER A 283 8.82 14.52 18.26
CA SER A 283 10.21 14.18 17.98
C SER A 283 10.30 12.82 17.26
N GLY A 284 10.78 12.83 16.02
CA GLY A 284 10.90 11.61 15.21
C GLY A 284 9.56 10.88 15.08
N ASN A 285 9.46 9.72 15.73
CA ASN A 285 8.26 8.88 15.74
C ASN A 285 7.25 9.25 16.82
N ASN A 286 7.66 10.04 17.82
CA ASN A 286 6.92 10.20 19.05
C ASN A 286 6.13 11.52 19.07
N LEU A 287 4.94 11.45 19.65
CA LEU A 287 4.10 12.57 20.02
C LEU A 287 3.85 12.48 21.53
N THR A 288 4.25 13.51 22.26
CA THR A 288 3.96 13.67 23.69
C THR A 288 2.88 14.73 23.87
N LEU A 289 1.73 14.32 24.39
CA LEU A 289 0.65 15.21 24.81
C LEU A 289 0.81 15.47 26.32
N ASN A 290 1.24 16.68 26.68
CA ASN A 290 1.24 17.16 28.06
C ASN A 290 -0.16 17.69 28.36
N LEU A 291 -1.00 16.89 29.02
CA LEU A 291 -2.40 17.18 29.25
C LEU A 291 -2.64 17.63 30.70
N ALA A 292 -3.00 18.91 30.87
CA ALA A 292 -3.38 19.44 32.17
C ALA A 292 -4.87 19.19 32.44
N VAL A 293 -5.15 18.26 33.34
CA VAL A 293 -6.51 17.81 33.71
C VAL A 293 -6.81 18.15 35.15
N MET A 294 -8.05 18.55 35.41
CA MET A 294 -8.61 18.68 36.74
C MET A 294 -9.90 17.85 36.83
N GLY A 295 -9.95 16.89 37.76
CA GLY A 295 -11.14 16.11 38.06
C GLY A 295 -12.20 16.98 38.72
N SER A 296 -13.48 16.74 38.39
CA SER A 296 -14.58 17.39 39.10
C SER A 296 -14.73 16.79 40.50
N LEU A 297 -15.39 17.51 41.41
CA LEU A 297 -15.66 17.01 42.77
C LEU A 297 -16.46 15.70 42.82
N SER A 298 -17.18 15.39 41.73
CA SER A 298 -17.95 14.14 41.59
C SER A 298 -17.16 12.99 40.94
N PHE A 299 -15.96 13.29 40.43
CA PHE A 299 -15.11 12.32 39.73
C PHE A 299 -14.12 11.70 40.70
N THR A 300 -14.65 10.88 41.61
CA THR A 300 -13.91 10.31 42.74
C THR A 300 -13.55 8.84 42.50
N GLY A 301 -12.58 8.35 43.27
CA GLY A 301 -12.15 6.95 43.22
C GLY A 301 -11.13 6.69 42.11
N ILE A 302 -10.60 5.47 42.06
CA ILE A 302 -9.54 5.11 41.11
C ILE A 302 -10.10 5.00 39.70
N GLN A 303 -9.57 5.82 38.80
CA GLN A 303 -9.80 5.77 37.37
C GLN A 303 -8.62 5.07 36.70
N LYS A 304 -8.90 4.29 35.66
CA LYS A 304 -7.89 3.75 34.75
C LYS A 304 -7.50 4.79 33.70
N ILE A 305 -6.26 4.73 33.22
CA ILE A 305 -5.74 5.59 32.15
C ILE A 305 -5.68 4.74 30.88
N TYR A 306 -6.74 4.79 30.07
CA TYR A 306 -6.74 4.09 28.80
C TYR A 306 -6.26 5.01 27.69
N MET A 307 -5.31 4.56 26.87
CA MET A 307 -4.76 5.32 25.75
C MET A 307 -4.99 4.59 24.43
N LYS A 308 -5.15 5.36 23.36
CA LYS A 308 -5.30 4.84 22.00
C LYS A 308 -4.64 5.78 20.99
N ALA A 309 -4.03 5.23 19.95
CA ALA A 309 -3.56 5.95 18.78
C ALA A 309 -4.10 5.31 17.49
N ALA A 310 -4.33 6.14 16.48
CA ALA A 310 -4.68 5.74 15.13
C ALA A 310 -3.91 6.57 14.11
N ASP A 311 -3.65 6.01 12.94
CA ASP A 311 -2.83 6.61 11.89
C ASP A 311 -3.61 6.87 10.58
N ASP A 312 -2.92 7.34 9.56
CA ASP A 312 -3.46 7.64 8.23
C ASP A 312 -3.52 6.40 7.31
N SER A 313 -2.91 5.28 7.74
CA SER A 313 -3.03 3.97 7.09
C SER A 313 -4.28 3.20 7.50
N GLY A 314 -4.99 3.70 8.52
CA GLY A 314 -6.16 3.04 9.13
C GLY A 314 -5.79 2.05 10.24
N ALA A 315 -4.51 1.96 10.61
CA ALA A 315 -4.05 1.16 11.74
C ALA A 315 -4.37 1.86 13.07
N SER A 316 -4.45 1.05 14.13
CA SER A 316 -4.79 1.51 15.47
C SER A 316 -4.08 0.64 16.49
N SER A 317 -3.57 1.26 17.57
CA SER A 317 -2.97 0.55 18.70
C SER A 317 -4.00 -0.31 19.46
N GLY A 318 -5.28 -0.01 19.29
CA GLY A 318 -6.31 -0.43 20.23
C GLY A 318 -6.23 0.39 21.53
N TRP A 319 -7.15 0.12 22.46
CA TRP A 319 -7.08 0.74 23.79
C TRP A 319 -6.11 -0.04 24.68
N VAL A 320 -5.17 0.67 25.30
CA VAL A 320 -4.16 0.12 26.22
C VAL A 320 -4.35 0.75 27.60
N ASP A 321 -4.31 -0.05 28.67
CA ASP A 321 -4.35 0.43 30.06
C ASP A 321 -2.92 0.74 30.51
N GLU A 322 -2.63 2.02 30.74
CA GLU A 322 -1.29 2.55 31.04
C GLU A 322 -1.16 3.03 32.50
N GLY A 323 -2.19 2.81 33.34
CA GLY A 323 -2.08 3.20 34.74
C GLY A 323 -3.36 3.61 35.43
N THR A 324 -3.19 4.34 36.52
CA THR A 324 -4.27 4.76 37.41
C THR A 324 -4.17 6.22 37.86
N TRP A 325 -5.33 6.85 38.05
CA TRP A 325 -5.46 8.18 38.63
C TRP A 325 -6.54 8.17 39.72
N ALA A 326 -6.22 8.69 40.90
CA ALA A 326 -7.17 8.97 41.97
C ALA A 326 -7.34 10.50 42.13
N PRO A 327 -8.34 11.12 41.47
CA PRO A 327 -8.62 12.56 41.57
C PRO A 327 -9.08 12.98 42.96
#